data_AF-A0A2D9MGK9-F1
#
_entry.id   AF-A0A2D9MGK9-F1
#
_cell.length_a   1.000
_cell.length_b   1.000
_cell.length_c   1.000
_cell.angle_alpha   90.00
_cell.angle_beta   90.00
_cell.angle_gamma   90.00
#
_symmetry.space_group_name_H-M   'P 1'
#
loop_
_entity.id
_entity.type
_entity.pdbx_description
1 polymer ?
#
loop_
_entity_poly.entity_id
_entity_poly.type
_entity_poly.pdbx_seq_one_letter_code
_entity_poly.pdbx_strand_id
1 'polypeptide(L)'
;FSPRGGLIYKPAENLSFYASYSESFLPRSGEQFKKLDANAARLDPDVYENQEVGFKWDVLPGLSFSAAYFDSEQEQAVRDSIDGEQSEIVGLQVDGYELELKGQINDSFYIAAGYSKMDGETAKGGTPREIPEFTAFVWANYQISNNFGVGIGVTHQDDQNIKNDKDGLYLPDYTRWDAAGYYTLSDDLEIRVNIENWTDEIYFPYSHSTHQASVGKDINARLSITKRF
;
A
#
# COMPACT_ATOMS: atom_id res chain seq x y z
N PHE A 1 13.22 20.91 8.62
CA PHE A 1 12.48 20.45 9.82
C PHE A 1 11.33 19.59 9.30
N SER A 2 10.77 18.65 10.07
CA SER A 2 9.70 17.77 9.58
C SER A 2 8.50 17.89 10.51
N PRO A 3 7.73 18.98 10.41
CA PRO A 3 6.54 19.18 11.22
C PRO A 3 5.50 18.10 10.92
N ARG A 4 4.71 17.79 11.95
CA ARG A 4 3.51 16.97 11.82
C ARG A 4 2.48 17.46 12.82
N GLY A 5 1.23 17.48 12.39
CA GLY A 5 0.10 17.93 13.18
C GLY A 5 -1.17 17.21 12.77
N GLY A 6 -2.10 17.07 13.70
CA GLY A 6 -3.39 16.45 13.40
C GLY A 6 -4.45 16.83 14.41
N LEU A 7 -5.69 16.82 13.95
CA LEU A 7 -6.88 17.06 14.76
C LEU A 7 -7.75 15.82 14.70
N ILE A 8 -8.28 15.40 15.84
CA ILE A 8 -9.20 14.27 15.95
C ILE A 8 -10.45 14.77 16.67
N TYR A 9 -11.61 14.51 16.07
CA TYR A 9 -12.91 14.80 16.64
C TYR A 9 -13.68 13.48 16.83
N LYS A 10 -14.13 13.23 18.07
CA LYS A 10 -14.91 12.04 18.43
C LYS A 10 -16.36 12.42 18.76
N PRO A 11 -17.29 12.39 17.79
CA PRO A 11 -18.71 12.63 18.06
C PRO A 11 -19.35 11.49 18.86
N ALA A 12 -18.76 10.30 18.83
CA ALA A 12 -19.18 9.13 19.61
C ALA A 12 -17.95 8.33 20.08
N GLU A 13 -18.13 7.38 21.00
CA GLU A 13 -17.03 6.55 21.51
C GLU A 13 -16.40 5.68 20.41
N ASN A 14 -17.24 5.18 19.50
CA ASN A 14 -16.90 4.27 18.41
C ASN A 14 -16.66 4.97 17.06
N LEU A 15 -16.72 6.29 16.98
CA LEU A 15 -16.54 7.03 15.73
C LEU A 15 -15.57 8.20 15.95
N SER A 16 -14.59 8.31 15.07
CA SER A 16 -13.62 9.40 15.05
C SER A 16 -13.42 9.93 13.65
N PHE A 17 -13.40 11.24 13.51
CA PHE A 17 -12.96 11.96 12.32
C PHE A 17 -11.58 12.53 12.61
N TYR A 18 -10.72 12.57 11.60
CA TYR A 18 -9.41 13.18 11.74
C TYR A 18 -9.02 13.95 10.48
N ALA A 19 -8.15 14.93 10.69
CA ALA A 19 -7.41 15.59 9.64
C ALA A 19 -5.95 15.70 10.10
N SER A 20 -5.00 15.44 9.22
CA SER A 20 -3.57 15.47 9.53
C SER A 20 -2.74 16.06 8.41
N TYR A 21 -1.60 16.62 8.81
CA TYR A 21 -0.54 17.10 7.95
C TYR A 21 0.79 16.55 8.45
N SER A 22 1.66 16.13 7.53
CA SER A 22 3.02 15.73 7.86
C SER A 22 3.98 16.04 6.73
N GLU A 23 5.17 16.50 7.10
CA GLU A 23 6.31 16.64 6.19
C GLU A 23 7.38 15.60 6.51
N SER A 24 8.07 15.12 5.48
CA SER A 24 9.32 14.37 5.59
C SER A 24 10.32 14.88 4.55
N PHE A 25 11.61 14.53 4.68
CA PHE A 25 12.60 14.95 3.68
C PHE A 25 13.59 13.84 3.36
N LEU A 26 14.09 13.85 2.12
CA LEU A 26 15.11 12.94 1.63
C LEU A 26 16.37 13.73 1.21
N PRO A 27 17.51 13.54 1.88
CA PRO A 27 18.78 14.16 1.47
C PRO A 27 19.21 13.73 0.06
N ARG A 28 19.72 14.68 -0.75
CA ARG A 28 20.07 14.46 -2.17
C ARG A 28 21.34 13.63 -2.44
N SER A 29 21.88 12.94 -1.44
CA SER A 29 22.97 11.98 -1.60
C SER A 29 22.58 10.70 -2.38
N GLY A 30 21.34 10.66 -2.90
CA GLY A 30 20.69 9.51 -3.51
C GLY A 30 20.24 8.49 -2.46
N GLU A 31 19.30 7.63 -2.83
CA GLU A 31 18.73 6.58 -1.95
C GLU A 31 19.78 5.67 -1.30
N GLN A 32 20.98 5.57 -1.89
CA GLN A 32 22.09 4.75 -1.39
C GLN A 32 23.24 5.57 -0.77
N PHE A 33 23.13 6.89 -0.65
CA PHE A 33 24.20 7.79 -0.19
C PHE A 33 25.51 7.68 -1.01
N LYS A 34 25.45 7.13 -2.24
CA LYS A 34 26.62 6.76 -3.07
C LYS A 34 26.96 7.76 -4.17
N LYS A 35 26.10 8.76 -4.40
CA LYS A 35 26.31 9.77 -5.45
C LYS A 35 26.06 11.15 -4.84
N LEU A 36 27.13 11.81 -4.43
CA LEU A 36 27.11 13.24 -4.15
C LEU A 36 27.90 13.90 -5.27
N ASP A 37 27.21 14.39 -6.30
CA ASP A 37 27.85 15.26 -7.28
C ASP A 37 27.93 16.70 -6.72
N ALA A 38 28.85 17.51 -7.21
CA ALA A 38 29.13 18.85 -6.69
C ALA A 38 28.00 19.89 -6.93
N ASN A 39 27.05 19.59 -7.81
CA ASN A 39 25.81 20.35 -8.05
C ASN A 39 24.67 19.86 -7.15
N ALA A 40 24.53 18.55 -6.92
CA ALA A 40 23.53 17.98 -6.02
C ALA A 40 23.76 18.39 -4.56
N ALA A 41 25.01 18.61 -4.14
CA ALA A 41 25.37 19.13 -2.82
C ALA A 41 24.98 20.61 -2.59
N ARG A 42 24.46 21.31 -3.61
CA ARG A 42 24.11 22.74 -3.59
C ARG A 42 22.60 22.99 -3.65
N LEU A 43 21.77 21.96 -3.60
CA LEU A 43 20.31 22.05 -3.60
C LEU A 43 19.78 21.53 -2.27
N ASP A 44 18.63 22.05 -1.85
CA ASP A 44 17.95 21.59 -0.64
C ASP A 44 17.43 20.14 -0.81
N PRO A 45 17.18 19.42 0.29
CA PRO A 45 16.60 18.07 0.26
C PRO A 45 15.25 18.04 -0.49
N ASP A 46 14.88 16.87 -1.00
CA ASP A 46 13.49 16.67 -1.46
C ASP A 46 12.59 16.66 -0.23
N VAL A 47 11.48 17.38 -0.28
CA VAL A 47 10.46 17.43 0.78
C VAL A 47 9.25 16.65 0.31
N TYR A 48 8.63 15.89 1.21
CA TYR A 48 7.39 15.17 0.95
C TYR A 48 6.35 15.66 1.94
N GLU A 49 5.28 16.23 1.42
CA GLU A 49 4.14 16.69 2.19
C GLU A 49 2.99 15.71 2.02
N ASN A 50 2.21 15.51 3.09
CA ASN A 50 1.01 14.70 3.04
C ASN A 50 -0.10 15.35 3.87
N GLN A 51 -1.24 15.58 3.22
CA GLN A 51 -2.48 16.01 3.83
C GLN A 51 -3.46 14.84 3.79
N GLU A 52 -4.10 14.55 4.92
CA GLU A 52 -5.04 13.43 5.00
C GLU A 52 -6.26 13.82 5.82
N VAL A 53 -7.44 13.45 5.33
CA VAL A 53 -8.70 13.57 6.05
C VAL A 53 -9.43 12.24 6.00
N GLY A 54 -9.92 11.77 7.15
CA GLY A 54 -10.55 10.47 7.20
C GLY A 54 -11.41 10.28 8.43
N PHE A 55 -11.97 9.08 8.51
CA PHE A 55 -12.68 8.63 9.69
C PHE A 55 -12.40 7.17 9.99
N LYS A 56 -12.56 6.83 11.26
CA LYS A 56 -12.50 5.46 11.79
C LYS A 56 -13.74 5.19 12.60
N TRP A 57 -14.36 4.05 12.32
CA TRP A 57 -15.60 3.61 12.91
C TRP A 57 -15.46 2.16 13.41
N ASP A 58 -15.61 1.96 14.71
CA ASP A 58 -15.81 0.64 15.28
C ASP A 58 -17.28 0.24 15.05
N VAL A 59 -17.51 -0.51 13.96
CA VAL A 59 -18.83 -0.93 13.47
C VAL A 59 -19.47 -1.89 14.47
N LEU A 60 -18.68 -2.83 14.97
CA LEU A 60 -19.03 -3.79 16.02
C LEU A 60 -17.81 -3.95 16.95
N PRO A 61 -17.98 -4.47 18.18
CA PRO A 61 -16.86 -4.87 19.01
C PRO A 61 -15.93 -5.83 18.25
N GLY A 62 -14.71 -5.38 17.95
CA GLY A 62 -13.73 -6.16 17.20
C GLY A 62 -13.85 -6.08 15.67
N LEU A 63 -14.70 -5.21 15.10
CA LEU A 63 -14.78 -4.88 13.67
C LEU A 63 -14.65 -3.37 13.46
N SER A 64 -13.57 -2.96 12.80
CA SER A 64 -13.31 -1.56 12.47
C SER A 64 -13.41 -1.31 10.98
N PHE A 65 -13.95 -0.15 10.62
CA PHE A 65 -13.96 0.40 9.28
C PHE A 65 -13.24 1.75 9.26
N SER A 66 -12.40 1.99 8.28
CA SER A 66 -11.80 3.30 8.05
C SER A 66 -11.90 3.71 6.60
N ALA A 67 -12.03 5.01 6.39
CA ALA A 67 -11.94 5.63 5.08
C ALA A 67 -11.11 6.91 5.19
N ALA A 68 -10.25 7.15 4.22
CA ALA A 68 -9.42 8.34 4.14
C ALA A 68 -9.36 8.85 2.71
N TYR A 69 -9.22 10.17 2.57
CA TYR A 69 -8.69 10.83 1.40
C TYR A 69 -7.33 11.40 1.77
N PHE A 70 -6.34 11.23 0.90
CA PHE A 70 -5.03 11.80 1.06
C PHE A 70 -4.59 12.51 -0.20
N ASP A 71 -3.69 13.48 -0.03
CA ASP A 71 -2.99 14.20 -1.07
C ASP A 71 -1.53 14.31 -0.63
N SER A 72 -0.63 13.76 -1.43
CA SER A 72 0.80 13.72 -1.15
C SER A 72 1.60 14.34 -2.28
N GLU A 73 2.47 15.28 -1.93
CA GLU A 73 3.30 16.02 -2.88
C GLU A 73 4.78 15.80 -2.55
N GLN A 74 5.58 15.54 -3.59
CA GLN A 74 7.04 15.57 -3.53
C GLN A 74 7.52 16.91 -4.08
N GLU A 75 8.03 17.78 -3.23
CA GLU A 75 8.70 19.00 -3.62
C GLU A 75 10.20 18.75 -3.84
N GLN A 76 10.70 19.24 -4.98
CA GLN A 76 12.10 19.13 -5.37
C GLN A 76 12.70 20.51 -5.57
N ALA A 77 13.77 20.81 -4.83
CA ALA A 77 14.62 21.94 -5.13
C ALA A 77 15.33 21.72 -6.48
N VAL A 78 15.15 22.64 -7.41
CA VAL A 78 15.80 22.70 -8.72
C VAL A 78 16.60 23.98 -8.86
N ARG A 79 17.49 24.03 -9.86
CA ARG A 79 18.22 25.25 -10.19
C ARG A 79 17.64 25.84 -11.46
N ASP A 80 17.30 27.11 -11.43
CA ASP A 80 16.85 27.81 -12.62
C ASP A 80 18.00 27.85 -13.64
N SER A 81 17.69 27.45 -14.87
CA SER A 81 18.64 27.38 -15.99
C SER A 81 18.96 28.75 -16.60
N ILE A 82 18.21 29.79 -16.28
CA ILE A 82 18.29 31.14 -16.87
C ILE A 82 19.14 32.08 -16.02
N ASP A 83 18.90 32.14 -14.70
CA ASP A 83 19.63 33.03 -13.79
C ASP A 83 20.51 32.29 -12.76
N GLY A 84 20.34 30.97 -12.62
CA GLY A 84 21.14 30.14 -11.72
C GLY A 84 20.68 30.17 -10.26
N GLU A 85 19.54 30.77 -9.95
CA GLU A 85 18.91 30.76 -8.62
C GLU A 85 18.31 29.39 -8.27
N GLN A 86 18.01 29.17 -6.99
CA GLN A 86 17.28 27.99 -6.53
C GLN A 86 15.77 28.24 -6.68
N SER A 87 15.05 27.23 -7.17
CA SER A 87 13.61 27.21 -7.33
C SER A 87 13.07 25.85 -6.84
N GLU A 88 11.77 25.72 -6.64
CA GLU A 88 11.12 24.47 -6.21
C GLU A 88 10.05 24.07 -7.23
N ILE A 89 9.96 22.77 -7.50
CA ILE A 89 8.91 22.18 -8.34
C ILE A 89 8.24 21.02 -7.61
N VAL A 90 6.96 20.79 -7.87
CA VAL A 90 6.30 19.53 -7.52
C VAL A 90 6.79 18.46 -8.49
N GLY A 91 7.62 17.54 -8.00
CA GLY A 91 8.21 16.45 -8.76
C GLY A 91 7.20 15.34 -9.07
N LEU A 92 6.34 15.04 -8.10
CA LEU A 92 5.30 14.03 -8.14
C LEU A 92 4.19 14.42 -7.16
N GLN A 93 2.95 14.36 -7.59
CA GLN A 93 1.77 14.45 -6.75
C GLN A 93 1.00 13.13 -6.83
N VAL A 94 0.47 12.66 -5.71
CA VAL A 94 -0.36 11.47 -5.62
C VAL A 94 -1.49 11.74 -4.65
N ASP A 95 -2.72 11.68 -5.15
CA ASP A 95 -3.93 11.78 -4.33
C ASP A 95 -4.77 10.52 -4.47
N GLY A 96 -5.62 10.27 -3.48
CA GLY A 96 -6.41 9.06 -3.50
C GLY A 96 -7.31 8.85 -2.31
N TYR A 97 -8.09 7.78 -2.40
CA TYR A 97 -8.97 7.32 -1.34
C TYR A 97 -8.61 5.91 -0.93
N GLU A 98 -8.58 5.67 0.38
CA GLU A 98 -8.35 4.35 0.96
C GLU A 98 -9.52 3.94 1.83
N LEU A 99 -9.94 2.69 1.70
CA LEU A 99 -10.97 2.06 2.51
C LEU A 99 -10.39 0.79 3.14
N GLU A 100 -10.61 0.59 4.45
CA GLU A 100 -10.23 -0.64 5.15
C GLU A 100 -11.39 -1.12 6.02
N LEU A 101 -11.75 -2.40 5.92
CA LEU A 101 -12.65 -3.09 6.82
C LEU A 101 -11.91 -4.28 7.43
N LYS A 102 -11.78 -4.34 8.74
CA LYS A 102 -10.98 -5.39 9.40
C LYS A 102 -11.53 -5.78 10.75
N GLY A 103 -11.65 -7.09 10.98
CA GLY A 103 -12.03 -7.62 12.28
C GLY A 103 -13.00 -8.80 12.23
N GLN A 104 -13.59 -9.09 13.38
CA GLN A 104 -14.56 -10.17 13.57
C GLN A 104 -15.98 -9.65 13.29
N ILE A 105 -16.66 -10.23 12.30
CA ILE A 105 -18.09 -10.01 12.07
C ILE A 105 -18.92 -10.75 13.11
N ASN A 106 -18.48 -11.94 13.50
CA ASN A 106 -19.02 -12.75 14.60
C ASN A 106 -17.94 -13.73 15.10
N ASP A 107 -18.26 -14.55 16.09
CA ASP A 107 -17.33 -15.50 16.73
C ASP A 107 -16.68 -16.51 15.76
N SER A 108 -17.25 -16.72 14.57
CA SER A 108 -16.79 -17.69 13.58
C SER A 108 -16.35 -17.06 12.26
N PHE A 109 -16.42 -15.73 12.11
CA PHE A 109 -16.16 -15.08 10.83
C PHE A 109 -15.33 -13.82 10.97
N TYR A 110 -14.09 -13.89 10.48
CA TYR A 110 -13.15 -12.79 10.39
C TYR A 110 -13.03 -12.30 8.95
N ILE A 111 -12.96 -10.99 8.76
CA ILE A 111 -12.69 -10.36 7.47
C ILE A 111 -11.57 -9.32 7.59
N ALA A 112 -10.76 -9.23 6.56
CA ALA A 112 -9.88 -8.10 6.30
C ALA A 112 -10.02 -7.73 4.82
N ALA A 113 -10.45 -6.53 4.52
CA ALA A 113 -10.62 -6.03 3.17
C ALA A 113 -10.03 -4.63 3.07
N GLY A 114 -9.36 -4.35 1.96
CA GLY A 114 -8.82 -3.04 1.66
C GLY A 114 -9.07 -2.69 0.20
N TYR A 115 -9.26 -1.40 -0.06
CA TYR A 115 -9.37 -0.83 -1.39
C TYR A 115 -8.63 0.50 -1.38
N SER A 116 -7.80 0.73 -2.39
CA SER A 116 -7.12 2.00 -2.59
C SER A 116 -7.28 2.40 -4.05
N LYS A 117 -7.69 3.64 -4.28
CA LYS A 117 -7.71 4.28 -5.60
C LYS A 117 -6.77 5.47 -5.54
N MET A 118 -5.83 5.52 -6.46
CA MET A 118 -4.80 6.55 -6.51
C MET A 118 -4.74 7.15 -7.92
N ASP A 119 -4.61 8.47 -7.97
CA ASP A 119 -4.21 9.21 -9.16
C ASP A 119 -2.85 9.85 -8.87
N GLY A 120 -2.01 9.97 -9.89
CA GLY A 120 -0.71 10.57 -9.72
C GLY A 120 -0.31 11.36 -10.94
N GLU A 121 0.40 12.45 -10.70
CA GLU A 121 0.82 13.40 -11.73
C GLU A 121 2.29 13.76 -11.54
N THR A 122 3.08 13.68 -12.61
CA THR A 122 4.47 14.12 -12.58
C THR A 122 4.58 15.63 -12.76
N ALA A 123 5.77 16.20 -12.50
CA ALA A 123 6.07 17.60 -12.80
C ALA A 123 5.74 18.09 -14.22
N LYS A 124 5.54 17.19 -15.20
CA LYS A 124 5.19 17.52 -16.58
C LYS A 124 3.69 17.41 -16.88
N GLY A 125 2.88 17.05 -15.89
CA GLY A 125 1.48 16.71 -16.05
C GLY A 125 1.23 15.37 -16.74
N GLY A 126 2.18 14.45 -16.62
CA GLY A 126 2.08 13.09 -17.17
C GLY A 126 1.85 12.04 -16.09
N THR A 127 1.62 10.79 -16.53
CA THR A 127 1.36 9.69 -15.62
C THR A 127 2.66 9.12 -15.01
N PRO A 128 2.73 8.95 -13.69
CA PRO A 128 3.87 8.36 -13.02
C PRO A 128 3.93 6.85 -13.25
N ARG A 129 5.12 6.29 -13.01
CA ARG A 129 5.34 4.84 -12.93
C ARG A 129 4.95 4.32 -11.55
N GLU A 130 4.66 3.03 -11.47
CA GLU A 130 4.46 2.30 -10.20
C GLU A 130 3.27 2.79 -9.34
N ILE A 131 2.31 3.48 -9.97
CA ILE A 131 1.04 3.88 -9.35
C ILE A 131 -0.09 3.18 -10.12
N PRO A 132 -0.54 2.00 -9.69
CA PRO A 132 -1.74 1.39 -10.25
C PRO A 132 -2.97 2.25 -9.91
N GLU A 133 -3.92 2.41 -10.84
CA GLU A 133 -5.11 3.25 -10.62
C GLU A 133 -5.89 2.77 -9.39
N PHE A 134 -6.02 1.46 -9.20
CA PHE A 134 -6.53 0.93 -7.95
C PHE A 134 -5.92 -0.42 -7.55
N THR A 135 -5.99 -0.69 -6.25
CA THR A 135 -5.67 -1.98 -5.66
C THR A 135 -6.78 -2.40 -4.71
N ALA A 136 -7.02 -3.70 -4.61
CA ALA A 136 -8.02 -4.25 -3.70
C ALA A 136 -7.54 -5.58 -3.15
N PHE A 137 -7.86 -5.85 -1.89
CA PHE A 137 -7.73 -7.17 -1.32
C PHE A 137 -8.93 -7.51 -0.44
N VAL A 138 -9.28 -8.79 -0.38
CA VAL A 138 -10.22 -9.33 0.58
C VAL A 138 -9.66 -10.65 1.09
N TRP A 139 -9.58 -10.79 2.39
CA TRP A 139 -9.27 -12.03 3.10
C TRP A 139 -10.40 -12.34 4.08
N ALA A 140 -10.93 -13.54 4.01
CA ALA A 140 -12.00 -14.00 4.90
C ALA A 140 -11.61 -15.33 5.55
N ASN A 141 -11.72 -15.43 6.87
CA ASN A 141 -11.59 -16.70 7.59
C ASN A 141 -12.94 -17.11 8.19
N TYR A 142 -13.30 -18.37 8.03
CA TYR A 142 -14.49 -18.96 8.60
C TYR A 142 -14.15 -20.19 9.45
N GLN A 143 -14.58 -20.16 10.71
CA GLN A 143 -14.46 -21.26 11.65
C GLN A 143 -15.64 -22.22 11.44
N ILE A 144 -15.37 -23.41 10.90
CA ILE A 144 -16.41 -24.40 10.57
C ILE A 144 -16.81 -25.21 11.80
N SER A 145 -15.85 -25.52 12.68
CA SER A 145 -16.04 -26.20 13.96
C SER A 145 -14.99 -25.72 14.95
N ASN A 146 -15.06 -26.10 16.23
CA ASN A 146 -14.09 -25.66 17.25
C ASN A 146 -12.61 -25.97 16.93
N ASN A 147 -12.35 -26.90 16.02
CA ASN A 147 -11.02 -27.36 15.67
C ASN A 147 -10.69 -27.23 14.19
N PHE A 148 -11.58 -26.71 13.34
CA PHE A 148 -11.34 -26.59 11.91
C PHE A 148 -11.83 -25.25 11.36
N GLY A 149 -10.97 -24.58 10.61
CA GLY A 149 -11.32 -23.35 9.90
C GLY A 149 -10.64 -23.26 8.53
N VAL A 150 -11.22 -22.41 7.70
CA VAL A 150 -10.77 -22.16 6.33
C VAL A 150 -10.62 -20.67 6.09
N GLY A 151 -9.69 -20.30 5.21
CA GLY A 151 -9.47 -18.95 4.76
C GLY A 151 -9.48 -18.88 3.23
N ILE A 152 -10.01 -17.80 2.67
CA ILE A 152 -9.91 -17.48 1.25
C ILE A 152 -9.54 -16.02 1.09
N GLY A 153 -8.64 -15.78 0.13
CA GLY A 153 -8.11 -14.47 -0.20
C GLY A 153 -8.25 -14.18 -1.69
N VAL A 154 -8.50 -12.92 -2.02
CA VAL A 154 -8.33 -12.38 -3.36
C VAL A 154 -7.61 -11.05 -3.28
N THR A 155 -6.65 -10.84 -4.18
CA THR A 155 -5.94 -9.57 -4.35
C THR A 155 -5.99 -9.18 -5.81
N HIS A 156 -6.36 -7.95 -6.09
CA HIS A 156 -6.35 -7.35 -7.41
C HIS A 156 -5.46 -6.10 -7.40
N GLN A 157 -4.68 -5.95 -8.46
CA GLN A 157 -3.88 -4.76 -8.71
C GLN A 157 -4.07 -4.41 -10.18
N ASP A 158 -4.45 -3.17 -10.45
CA ASP A 158 -4.64 -2.69 -11.81
C ASP A 158 -3.30 -2.58 -12.55
N ASP A 159 -3.36 -2.32 -13.86
CA ASP A 159 -2.15 -2.10 -14.62
C ASP A 159 -1.38 -0.86 -14.13
N GLN A 160 -0.07 -0.87 -14.30
CA GLN A 160 0.78 0.23 -13.85
C GLN A 160 1.89 0.52 -14.86
N ASN A 161 2.17 1.79 -15.06
CA ASN A 161 3.27 2.22 -15.91
C ASN A 161 4.62 1.76 -15.34
N ILE A 162 5.53 1.35 -16.22
CA ILE A 162 6.93 1.04 -15.83
C ILE A 162 7.86 2.26 -15.96
N LYS A 163 7.37 3.36 -16.55
CA LYS A 163 8.13 4.59 -16.76
C LYS A 163 7.22 5.82 -16.76
N ASN A 164 7.66 6.88 -16.08
CA ASN A 164 7.01 8.19 -16.07
C ASN A 164 6.85 8.77 -17.47
N ASP A 165 5.70 9.40 -17.71
CA ASP A 165 5.37 10.18 -18.91
C ASP A 165 5.57 9.40 -20.22
N LYS A 166 5.36 8.07 -20.19
CA LYS A 166 5.57 7.21 -21.35
C LYS A 166 4.49 6.16 -21.51
N ASP A 167 3.49 6.54 -22.29
CA ASP A 167 2.39 5.67 -22.69
C ASP A 167 2.86 4.40 -23.42
N GLY A 168 2.12 3.32 -23.23
CA GLY A 168 2.31 2.05 -23.94
C GLY A 168 3.35 1.09 -23.32
N LEU A 169 3.87 1.41 -22.14
CA LEU A 169 4.72 0.51 -21.35
C LEU A 169 4.14 0.34 -19.95
N TYR A 170 3.40 -0.75 -19.77
CA TYR A 170 2.72 -1.08 -18.52
C TYR A 170 2.98 -2.53 -18.12
N LEU A 171 2.88 -2.81 -16.82
CA LEU A 171 2.67 -4.15 -16.31
C LEU A 171 1.16 -4.41 -16.34
N PRO A 172 0.68 -5.54 -16.90
CA PRO A 172 -0.74 -5.86 -16.91
C PRO A 172 -1.34 -5.95 -15.50
N ASP A 173 -2.65 -5.69 -15.42
CA ASP A 173 -3.43 -5.98 -14.21
C ASP A 173 -3.38 -7.47 -13.87
N TYR A 174 -3.63 -7.80 -12.61
CA TYR A 174 -3.74 -9.20 -12.21
C TYR A 174 -4.70 -9.40 -11.04
N THR A 175 -5.26 -10.60 -10.98
CA THR A 175 -6.06 -11.07 -9.85
C THR A 175 -5.49 -12.38 -9.32
N ARG A 176 -5.09 -12.38 -8.05
CA ARG A 176 -4.52 -13.55 -7.38
C ARG A 176 -5.49 -14.08 -6.34
N TRP A 177 -5.69 -15.39 -6.32
CA TRP A 177 -6.48 -16.11 -5.32
C TRP A 177 -5.58 -16.91 -4.38
N ASP A 178 -5.89 -16.84 -3.09
CA ASP A 178 -5.18 -17.53 -2.02
C ASP A 178 -6.17 -18.31 -1.16
N ALA A 179 -5.71 -19.40 -0.54
CA ALA A 179 -6.53 -20.23 0.33
C ALA A 179 -5.73 -20.71 1.53
N ALA A 180 -6.42 -20.95 2.64
CA ALA A 180 -5.86 -21.55 3.82
C ALA A 180 -6.84 -22.54 4.47
N GLY A 181 -6.29 -23.52 5.17
CA GLY A 181 -7.05 -24.42 6.04
C GLY A 181 -6.21 -24.72 7.27
N TYR A 182 -6.84 -24.72 8.45
CA TYR A 182 -6.17 -25.07 9.69
C TYR A 182 -7.01 -26.04 10.52
N TYR A 183 -6.33 -26.94 11.22
CA TYR A 183 -6.91 -27.91 12.11
C TYR A 183 -6.16 -27.97 13.44
N THR A 184 -6.87 -27.74 14.53
CA THR A 184 -6.34 -27.79 15.90
C THR A 184 -6.51 -29.20 16.45
N LEU A 185 -5.40 -29.94 16.60
CA LEU A 185 -5.40 -31.30 17.13
C LEU A 185 -5.57 -31.33 18.66
N SER A 186 -4.99 -30.35 19.35
CA SER A 186 -5.10 -30.11 20.78
C SER A 186 -4.83 -28.63 21.09
N ASP A 187 -5.08 -28.18 22.32
CA ASP A 187 -4.90 -26.77 22.74
C ASP A 187 -3.50 -26.20 22.46
N ASP A 188 -2.52 -27.08 22.27
CA ASP A 188 -1.12 -26.77 22.06
C ASP A 188 -0.58 -27.25 20.70
N LEU A 189 -1.41 -27.83 19.81
CA LEU A 189 -0.97 -28.39 18.51
C LEU A 189 -1.93 -28.02 17.36
N GLU A 190 -1.41 -27.32 16.35
CA GLU A 190 -2.15 -26.93 15.14
C GLU A 190 -1.42 -27.39 13.87
N ILE A 191 -2.18 -27.88 12.88
CA ILE A 191 -1.73 -28.11 11.51
C ILE A 191 -2.38 -27.06 10.60
N ARG A 192 -1.60 -26.43 9.73
CA ARG A 192 -2.09 -25.43 8.77
C ARG A 192 -1.53 -25.67 7.38
N VAL A 193 -2.40 -25.57 6.37
CA VAL A 193 -2.04 -25.52 4.96
C VAL A 193 -2.38 -24.13 4.43
N ASN A 194 -1.44 -23.49 3.74
CA ASN A 194 -1.68 -22.28 2.97
C ASN A 194 -1.34 -22.57 1.52
N ILE A 195 -2.20 -22.15 0.59
CA ILE A 195 -2.01 -22.25 -0.85
C ILE A 195 -2.07 -20.83 -1.38
N GLU A 196 -0.94 -20.37 -1.87
CA GLU A 196 -0.77 -19.07 -2.48
C GLU A 196 -0.87 -19.18 -4.01
N ASN A 197 -1.51 -18.21 -4.66
CA ASN A 197 -1.74 -18.19 -6.10
C ASN A 197 -2.38 -19.51 -6.61
N TRP A 198 -3.52 -19.89 -6.03
CA TRP A 198 -4.16 -21.20 -6.26
C TRP A 198 -4.58 -21.42 -7.73
N THR A 199 -4.75 -20.32 -8.49
CA THR A 199 -5.19 -20.31 -9.89
C THR A 199 -4.02 -20.39 -10.85
N ASP A 200 -2.79 -20.36 -10.34
CA ASP A 200 -1.56 -20.33 -11.13
C ASP A 200 -1.52 -19.14 -12.11
N GLU A 201 -1.91 -17.97 -11.61
CA GLU A 201 -1.89 -16.72 -12.39
C GLU A 201 -0.45 -16.30 -12.69
N ILE A 202 -0.17 -15.93 -13.95
CA ILE A 202 1.11 -15.35 -14.35
C ILE A 202 1.01 -13.84 -14.23
N TYR A 203 1.63 -13.28 -13.18
CA TYR A 203 1.52 -11.85 -12.88
C TYR A 203 2.87 -11.18 -12.69
N PHE A 204 2.88 -9.84 -12.79
CA PHE A 204 4.07 -9.01 -12.66
C PHE A 204 3.83 -7.92 -11.62
N PRO A 205 4.22 -8.11 -10.34
CA PRO A 205 3.83 -7.20 -9.27
C PRO A 205 4.55 -5.83 -9.32
N TYR A 206 5.77 -5.79 -9.86
CA TYR A 206 6.56 -4.56 -9.99
C TYR A 206 7.68 -4.72 -11.02
N SER A 207 8.25 -3.59 -11.47
CA SER A 207 9.36 -3.57 -12.43
C SER A 207 10.49 -2.66 -11.95
N HIS A 208 11.73 -3.16 -11.92
CA HIS A 208 12.86 -2.32 -11.53
C HIS A 208 13.21 -1.30 -12.63
N SER A 209 13.08 -1.69 -13.90
CA SER A 209 13.37 -0.86 -15.07
C SER A 209 12.51 -1.28 -16.27
N THR A 210 12.66 -0.62 -17.41
CA THR A 210 11.94 -0.99 -18.63
C THR A 210 12.37 -2.33 -19.25
N HIS A 211 13.43 -2.96 -18.73
CA HIS A 211 13.97 -4.23 -19.25
C HIS A 211 14.01 -5.32 -18.18
N GLN A 212 13.44 -5.10 -16.99
CA GLN A 212 13.49 -6.04 -15.88
C GLN A 212 12.22 -5.95 -15.04
N ALA A 213 11.21 -6.73 -15.43
CA ALA A 213 10.01 -6.97 -14.66
C ALA A 213 10.22 -8.15 -13.70
N SER A 214 9.65 -8.07 -12.50
CA SER A 214 9.60 -9.19 -11.57
C SER A 214 8.45 -10.10 -11.92
N VAL A 215 8.68 -11.41 -11.93
CA VAL A 215 7.62 -12.40 -12.12
C VAL A 215 7.10 -12.79 -10.74
N GLY A 216 5.79 -12.78 -10.60
CA GLY A 216 5.08 -13.32 -9.44
C GLY A 216 5.41 -14.79 -9.22
N LYS A 217 5.18 -15.30 -8.00
CA LYS A 217 5.37 -16.73 -7.76
C LYS A 217 4.20 -17.50 -8.33
N ASP A 218 4.50 -18.57 -9.06
CA ASP A 218 3.57 -19.65 -9.40
C ASP A 218 2.91 -20.22 -8.13
N ILE A 219 1.94 -21.12 -8.30
CA ILE A 219 1.25 -21.77 -7.18
C ILE A 219 2.23 -22.27 -6.11
N ASN A 220 2.01 -21.86 -4.85
CA ASN A 220 2.87 -22.21 -3.72
C ASN A 220 2.08 -22.77 -2.55
N ALA A 221 2.39 -24.00 -2.14
CA ALA A 221 1.77 -24.63 -0.98
C ALA A 221 2.74 -24.71 0.21
N ARG A 222 2.25 -24.36 1.40
CA ARG A 222 3.00 -24.45 2.66
C ARG A 222 2.21 -25.19 3.72
N LEU A 223 2.80 -26.27 4.22
CA LEU A 223 2.34 -26.99 5.41
C LEU A 223 3.13 -26.50 6.64
N SER A 224 2.41 -26.14 7.70
CA SER A 224 2.97 -25.74 8.99
C SER A 224 2.38 -26.60 10.10
N ILE A 225 3.23 -27.03 11.04
CA ILE A 225 2.82 -27.70 12.28
C ILE A 225 3.35 -26.84 13.43
N THR A 226 2.45 -26.33 14.28
CA THR A 226 2.79 -25.44 15.38
C THR A 226 2.51 -26.13 16.71
N LYS A 227 3.54 -26.25 17.57
CA LYS A 227 3.42 -26.74 18.95
C LYS A 227 3.77 -25.61 19.94
N ARG A 228 2.92 -25.35 20.93
CA ARG A 228 3.21 -24.44 22.04
C ARG A 228 3.63 -25.25 23.27
N PHE A 229 4.62 -24.76 24.03
CA PHE A 229 5.16 -25.38 25.24
C PHE A 229 5.00 -24.44 26.43
#